data_AF-A0A7J5W8T1-F1
#
_entry.id   AF-A0A7J5W8T1-F1
#
_cell.length_a   1.000
_cell.length_b   1.000
_cell.length_c   1.000
_cell.angle_alpha   90.00
_cell.angle_beta   90.00
_cell.angle_gamma   90.00
#
_symmetry.space_group_name_H-M   'P 1'
#
loop_
_entity.id
_entity.type
_entity.pdbx_description
1 polymer ?
#
loop_
_entity_poly.entity_id
_entity_poly.type
_entity_poly.pdbx_seq_one_letter_code
_entity_poly.pdbx_strand_id
1 'polypeptide(L)'
;MRTPIRFVIALIALILACSVLSACDKATIEYVPNGGTYTLAQAEDVASGYDMSDVDSVKTTEGPKLRRERLLELREAGADTALLADALTRDFPSDASSVPLLVESATVDGAQVWIVVEAYGDADGTLSRRRLWVLDRSSFTVLASSSFN
;
A
#
# COMPACT_ATOMS: atom_id res chain seq x y z
N MET A 1 29.88 -27.85 -45.94
CA MET A 1 28.76 -28.35 -45.12
C MET A 1 27.84 -27.17 -44.82
N ARG A 2 26.62 -27.20 -45.38
CA ARG A 2 25.61 -26.14 -45.24
C ARG A 2 24.70 -26.48 -44.04
N THR A 3 24.47 -25.48 -43.22
CA THR A 3 23.69 -25.41 -41.96
C THR A 3 22.32 -26.11 -41.97
N PRO A 4 21.72 -26.33 -40.79
CA PRO A 4 20.64 -25.40 -40.47
C PRO A 4 20.67 -24.89 -39.02
N ILE A 5 21.36 -23.77 -38.84
CA ILE A 5 21.26 -22.79 -37.73
C ILE A 5 19.80 -22.26 -37.57
N ARG A 6 18.91 -22.60 -38.51
CA ARG A 6 17.51 -22.20 -38.55
C ARG A 6 16.65 -22.75 -37.40
N PHE A 7 17.01 -23.89 -36.79
CA PHE A 7 16.19 -24.47 -35.71
C PHE A 7 16.41 -23.78 -34.35
N VAL A 8 17.60 -23.25 -34.08
CA VAL A 8 17.90 -22.61 -32.79
C VAL A 8 17.24 -21.23 -32.68
N ILE A 9 17.12 -20.51 -33.80
CA ILE A 9 16.51 -19.17 -33.84
C ILE A 9 15.00 -19.25 -33.58
N ALA A 10 14.32 -20.30 -34.05
CA ALA A 10 12.88 -20.47 -33.84
C ALA A 10 12.51 -20.76 -32.37
N LEU A 11 13.40 -21.41 -31.61
CA LEU A 11 13.12 -21.76 -30.21
C LEU A 11 13.32 -20.55 -29.26
N ILE A 12 14.26 -19.67 -29.56
CA ILE A 12 14.50 -18.44 -28.77
C ILE A 12 13.37 -17.42 -28.97
N ALA A 13 12.77 -17.38 -30.16
CA ALA A 13 11.62 -16.50 -30.44
C ALA A 13 10.35 -16.93 -29.68
N LEU A 14 10.18 -18.21 -29.35
CA LEU A 14 8.98 -18.71 -28.67
C LEU A 14 9.00 -18.46 -27.15
N ILE A 15 10.19 -18.46 -26.53
CA ILE A 15 10.33 -18.19 -25.07
C ILE A 15 10.11 -16.69 -24.77
N LEU A 16 10.44 -15.80 -25.71
CA LEU A 16 10.25 -14.35 -25.55
C LEU A 16 8.80 -13.88 -25.75
N ALA A 17 7.91 -14.75 -26.26
CA ALA A 17 6.52 -14.40 -26.55
C ALA A 17 5.55 -14.69 -25.38
N CYS A 18 5.98 -15.36 -24.31
CA CYS A 18 5.12 -15.72 -23.18
C CYS A 18 5.20 -14.78 -21.97
N SER A 19 5.95 -13.67 -22.04
CA SER A 19 6.13 -12.76 -20.88
C SER A 19 5.21 -11.54 -20.87
N VAL A 20 4.36 -11.35 -21.88
CA VAL A 20 3.29 -10.33 -21.84
C VAL A 20 2.03 -10.90 -21.18
N LEU A 21 2.19 -11.35 -19.94
CA LEU A 21 1.11 -11.20 -18.98
C LEU A 21 1.12 -9.72 -18.62
N SER A 22 0.33 -8.94 -19.37
CA SER A 22 -0.15 -7.64 -18.89
C SER A 22 -0.92 -7.90 -17.60
N ALA A 23 -0.21 -7.93 -16.48
CA ALA A 23 -0.81 -7.59 -15.21
C ALA A 23 -1.37 -6.18 -15.42
N CYS A 24 -2.70 -6.11 -15.51
CA CYS A 24 -3.39 -4.88 -15.21
C CYS A 24 -2.95 -4.57 -13.77
N ASP A 25 -1.96 -3.69 -13.63
CA ASP A 25 -1.38 -3.29 -12.34
C ASP A 25 -2.49 -2.65 -11.54
N LYS A 26 -3.26 -3.49 -10.86
CA LYS A 26 -4.23 -3.04 -9.89
C LYS A 26 -3.37 -2.56 -8.74
N ALA A 27 -3.23 -1.24 -8.64
CA ALA A 27 -2.60 -0.61 -7.50
C ALA A 27 -3.12 -1.32 -6.22
N THR A 28 -2.21 -1.95 -5.48
CA THR A 28 -2.51 -2.82 -4.33
C THR A 28 -1.90 -2.23 -3.06
N ILE A 29 -2.46 -2.59 -1.90
CA ILE A 29 -1.91 -2.14 -0.61
C ILE A 29 -0.61 -2.90 -0.33
N GLU A 30 0.46 -2.17 -0.02
CA GLU A 30 1.71 -2.78 0.42
C GLU A 30 1.58 -3.24 1.88
N TYR A 31 1.89 -4.52 2.13
CA TYR A 31 1.88 -5.09 3.46
C TYR A 31 3.26 -5.65 3.84
N VAL A 32 3.83 -5.13 4.92
CA VAL A 32 5.14 -5.54 5.45
C VAL A 32 4.95 -6.21 6.84
N PRO A 33 4.94 -7.55 6.93
CA PRO A 33 4.63 -8.28 8.17
C PRO A 33 5.74 -8.23 9.23
N ASN A 34 7.00 -8.03 8.81
CA ASN A 34 8.17 -7.96 9.68
C ASN A 34 8.98 -6.72 9.28
N GLY A 35 8.46 -5.56 9.64
CA GLY A 35 9.06 -4.27 9.38
C GLY A 35 10.25 -3.95 10.27
N GLY A 36 10.74 -2.72 10.09
CA GLY A 36 11.93 -2.23 10.76
C GLY A 36 11.72 -1.74 12.19
N THR A 37 12.82 -1.21 12.76
CA THR A 37 12.80 -0.40 13.97
C THR A 37 13.10 1.04 13.57
N TYR A 38 12.23 1.96 13.97
CA TYR A 38 12.27 3.36 13.63
C TYR A 38 12.23 4.23 14.88
N THR A 39 12.70 5.47 14.77
CA THR A 39 12.21 6.57 15.59
C THR A 39 10.93 7.14 14.98
N LEU A 40 10.16 7.94 15.73
CA LEU A 40 9.00 8.63 15.14
C LEU A 40 9.39 9.45 13.90
N ALA A 41 10.51 10.18 13.95
CA ALA A 41 10.99 10.98 12.82
C ALA A 41 11.30 10.12 11.58
N GLN A 42 11.88 8.93 11.77
CA GLN A 42 12.12 8.01 10.64
C GLN A 42 10.82 7.45 10.06
N ALA A 43 9.80 7.20 10.89
CA ALA A 43 8.48 6.81 10.40
C ALA A 43 7.80 7.95 9.62
N GLU A 44 8.01 9.20 10.04
CA GLU A 44 7.58 10.38 9.28
C GLU A 44 8.32 10.53 7.94
N ASP A 45 9.63 10.23 7.91
CA ASP A 45 10.41 10.21 6.67
C ASP A 45 9.88 9.16 5.69
N VAL A 46 9.58 7.94 6.17
CA VAL A 46 8.93 6.89 5.38
C VAL A 46 7.61 7.38 4.80
N ALA A 47 6.76 7.98 5.64
CA ALA A 47 5.45 8.47 5.19
C ALA A 47 5.55 9.66 4.23
N SER A 48 6.50 10.58 4.42
CA SER A 48 6.68 11.74 3.56
C SER A 48 7.24 11.38 2.17
N GLY A 49 8.11 10.38 2.12
CA GLY A 49 8.76 9.89 0.89
C GLY A 49 7.99 8.78 0.16
N TYR A 50 6.86 8.32 0.69
CA TYR A 50 6.14 7.18 0.13
C TYR A 50 5.64 7.47 -1.30
N ASP A 51 5.72 6.50 -2.21
CA ASP A 51 5.28 6.70 -3.58
C ASP A 51 3.75 6.77 -3.68
N MET A 52 3.25 7.77 -4.41
CA MET A 52 1.83 8.00 -4.62
C MET A 52 1.42 7.94 -6.09
N SER A 53 2.33 7.59 -7.01
CA SER A 53 2.07 7.55 -8.45
C SER A 53 0.81 6.77 -8.83
N ASP A 54 0.48 5.76 -8.02
CA ASP A 54 -0.64 4.86 -8.25
C ASP A 54 -2.01 5.46 -7.88
N VAL A 55 -2.02 6.55 -7.11
CA VAL A 55 -3.25 7.13 -6.53
C VAL A 55 -3.33 8.65 -6.65
N ASP A 56 -2.26 9.36 -7.02
CA ASP A 56 -2.20 10.83 -7.06
C ASP A 56 -3.23 11.48 -8.01
N SER A 57 -3.68 10.73 -9.01
CA SER A 57 -4.68 11.11 -10.00
C SER A 57 -6.10 10.64 -9.66
N VAL A 58 -6.25 9.81 -8.63
CA VAL A 58 -7.56 9.30 -8.17
C VAL A 58 -8.33 10.43 -7.49
N LYS A 59 -9.57 10.64 -7.91
CA LYS A 59 -10.45 11.66 -7.31
C LYS A 59 -10.84 11.26 -5.89
N THR A 60 -10.99 12.23 -5.00
CA THR A 60 -11.45 11.97 -3.63
C THR A 60 -12.84 11.32 -3.58
N THR A 61 -13.68 11.53 -4.60
CA THR A 61 -14.98 10.85 -4.77
C THR A 61 -14.87 9.35 -5.08
N GLU A 62 -13.74 8.91 -5.62
CA GLU A 62 -13.42 7.49 -5.89
C GLU A 62 -12.74 6.82 -4.69
N GLY A 63 -12.23 7.63 -3.74
CA GLY A 63 -11.56 7.21 -2.50
C GLY A 63 -12.33 6.16 -1.70
N PRO A 64 -13.64 6.33 -1.39
CA PRO A 64 -14.40 5.33 -0.63
C PRO A 64 -14.47 3.94 -1.28
N LYS A 65 -14.52 3.89 -2.63
CA LYS A 65 -14.50 2.63 -3.36
C LYS A 65 -13.12 1.99 -3.25
N LEU A 66 -12.06 2.77 -3.53
CA LEU A 66 -10.68 2.27 -3.49
C LEU A 66 -10.27 1.84 -2.08
N ARG A 67 -10.63 2.61 -1.05
CA ARG A 67 -10.43 2.26 0.37
C ARG A 67 -11.04 0.90 0.69
N ARG A 68 -12.28 0.65 0.25
CA ARG A 68 -12.94 -0.64 0.47
C ARG A 68 -12.16 -1.79 -0.17
N GLU A 69 -11.69 -1.61 -1.40
CA GLU A 69 -10.88 -2.60 -2.10
C GLU A 69 -9.57 -2.88 -1.35
N ARG A 70 -8.84 -1.84 -0.90
CA ARG A 70 -7.60 -1.99 -0.14
C ARG A 70 -7.80 -2.66 1.22
N LEU A 71 -8.88 -2.31 1.93
CA LEU A 71 -9.20 -2.94 3.21
C LEU A 71 -9.68 -4.39 3.05
N LEU A 72 -10.21 -4.79 1.89
CA LEU A 72 -10.48 -6.19 1.60
C LEU A 72 -9.18 -6.95 1.34
N GLU A 73 -8.29 -6.40 0.51
CA GLU A 73 -6.94 -6.97 0.26
C GLU A 73 -6.17 -7.16 1.57
N LEU A 74 -6.22 -6.17 2.48
CA LEU A 74 -5.57 -6.25 3.79
C LEU A 74 -6.17 -7.36 4.68
N ARG A 75 -7.48 -7.60 4.64
CA ARG A 75 -8.13 -8.70 5.38
C ARG A 75 -7.70 -10.07 4.87
N GLU A 76 -7.49 -10.19 3.57
CA GLU A 76 -7.07 -11.44 2.93
C GLU A 76 -5.59 -11.78 3.21
N ALA A 77 -4.78 -10.79 3.59
CA ALA A 77 -3.36 -10.97 3.86
C ALA A 77 -3.03 -11.76 5.14
N GLY A 78 -3.97 -11.86 6.10
CA GLY A 78 -3.75 -12.59 7.36
C GLY A 78 -4.69 -12.19 8.50
N ALA A 79 -4.62 -12.94 9.62
CA ALA A 79 -5.49 -12.70 10.77
C ALA A 79 -5.21 -11.35 11.45
N ASP A 80 -3.93 -11.03 11.67
CA ASP A 80 -3.50 -9.76 12.27
C ASP A 80 -3.90 -8.55 11.41
N THR A 81 -3.74 -8.67 10.09
CA THR A 81 -4.12 -7.60 9.16
C THR A 81 -5.62 -7.48 8.98
N ALA A 82 -6.38 -8.56 9.14
CA ALA A 82 -7.84 -8.48 9.20
C ALA A 82 -8.32 -7.69 10.42
N LEU A 83 -7.72 -7.90 11.59
CA LEU A 83 -8.03 -7.13 12.79
C LEU A 83 -7.68 -5.64 12.60
N LEU A 84 -6.53 -5.34 12.00
CA LEU A 84 -6.16 -3.97 11.65
C LEU A 84 -7.14 -3.35 10.65
N ALA A 85 -7.51 -4.07 9.60
CA ALA A 85 -8.47 -3.57 8.60
C ALA A 85 -9.82 -3.26 9.23
N ASP A 86 -10.27 -4.08 10.20
CA ASP A 86 -11.49 -3.84 10.96
C ASP A 86 -11.36 -2.62 11.88
N ALA A 87 -10.23 -2.42 12.54
CA ALA A 87 -9.95 -1.21 13.31
C ALA A 87 -9.97 0.04 12.41
N LEU A 88 -9.30 0.00 11.27
CA LEU A 88 -9.29 1.08 10.27
C LEU A 88 -10.67 1.33 9.65
N THR A 89 -11.58 0.37 9.68
CA THR A 89 -12.97 0.53 9.22
C THR A 89 -13.86 1.14 10.30
N ARG A 90 -13.64 0.79 11.57
CA ARG A 90 -14.43 1.27 12.70
C ARG A 90 -14.10 2.71 13.06
N ASP A 91 -12.82 3.02 13.15
CA ASP A 91 -12.33 4.30 13.66
C ASP A 91 -12.24 5.38 12.55
N PHE A 92 -12.34 4.94 11.27
CA PHE A 92 -12.41 5.81 10.09
C PHE A 92 -13.55 5.32 9.18
N PRO A 93 -14.71 6.01 9.17
CA PRO A 93 -15.92 5.53 8.51
C PRO A 93 -15.72 5.30 7.01
N SER A 94 -16.56 4.45 6.43
CA SER A 94 -16.43 3.95 5.05
C SER A 94 -16.65 5.00 3.96
N ASP A 95 -17.08 6.20 4.33
CA ASP A 95 -17.18 7.40 3.49
C ASP A 95 -15.90 8.25 3.50
N ALA A 96 -14.88 7.87 4.30
CA ALA A 96 -13.57 8.49 4.25
C ALA A 96 -12.97 8.36 2.85
N SER A 97 -12.58 9.50 2.28
CA SER A 97 -11.88 9.56 1.00
C SER A 97 -10.43 9.07 1.09
N SER A 98 -9.91 8.81 2.30
CA SER A 98 -8.53 8.36 2.48
C SER A 98 -8.35 6.88 2.17
N VAL A 99 -7.23 6.55 1.53
CA VAL A 99 -6.94 5.20 1.01
C VAL A 99 -5.62 4.72 1.61
N PRO A 100 -5.60 3.62 2.40
CA PRO A 100 -4.36 3.03 2.88
C PRO A 100 -3.50 2.53 1.71
N LEU A 101 -2.22 2.91 1.70
CA LEU A 101 -1.24 2.51 0.71
C LEU A 101 -0.21 1.53 1.28
N LEU A 102 0.27 1.80 2.49
CA LEU A 102 1.24 0.97 3.21
C LEU A 102 0.67 0.56 4.57
N VAL A 103 0.89 -0.70 4.93
CA VAL A 103 0.73 -1.21 6.28
C VAL A 103 1.99 -1.98 6.64
N GLU A 104 2.65 -1.56 7.71
CA GLU A 104 3.86 -2.19 8.20
C GLU A 104 3.76 -2.51 9.70
N SER A 105 4.13 -3.73 10.03
CA SER A 105 4.35 -4.20 11.40
C SER A 105 5.75 -3.78 11.85
N ALA A 106 5.90 -2.85 12.79
CA ALA A 106 7.20 -2.27 13.11
C ALA A 106 7.40 -2.04 14.61
N THR A 107 8.59 -1.57 14.98
CA THR A 107 8.84 -0.95 16.28
C THR A 107 9.13 0.53 16.09
N VAL A 108 8.44 1.42 16.82
CA VAL A 108 8.70 2.86 16.83
C VAL A 108 9.03 3.29 18.25
N ASP A 109 10.21 3.88 18.45
CA ASP A 109 10.71 4.35 19.77
C ASP A 109 10.59 3.28 20.87
N GLY A 110 10.80 2.00 20.49
CA GLY A 110 10.75 0.84 21.38
C GLY A 110 9.35 0.23 21.59
N ALA A 111 8.29 0.83 21.06
CA ALA A 111 6.93 0.28 21.10
C ALA A 111 6.61 -0.55 19.85
N GLN A 112 5.93 -1.68 20.02
CA GLN A 112 5.42 -2.46 18.88
C GLN A 112 4.19 -1.77 18.29
N VAL A 113 4.22 -1.50 17.00
CA VAL A 113 3.22 -0.67 16.33
C VAL A 113 2.82 -1.20 14.97
N TRP A 114 1.71 -0.67 14.49
CA TRP A 114 1.40 -0.59 13.07
C TRP A 114 1.77 0.80 12.55
N ILE A 115 2.53 0.84 11.46
CA ILE A 115 2.70 2.03 10.64
C ILE A 115 1.71 1.92 9.48
N VAL A 116 0.86 2.92 9.32
CA VAL A 116 -0.08 3.01 8.19
C VAL A 116 0.16 4.33 7.47
N VAL A 117 0.43 4.24 6.16
CA VAL A 117 0.47 5.42 5.28
C VAL A 117 -0.80 5.41 4.45
N GLU A 118 -1.58 6.48 4.50
CA GLU A 118 -2.76 6.67 3.66
C GLU A 118 -2.62 7.87 2.73
N ALA A 119 -3.19 7.73 1.53
CA ALA A 119 -3.42 8.82 0.61
C ALA A 119 -4.70 9.55 0.99
N TYR A 120 -4.71 10.88 0.94
CA TYR A 120 -5.92 11.69 1.13
C TYR A 120 -5.85 12.99 0.33
N GLY A 121 -6.97 13.71 0.25
CA GLY A 121 -7.10 14.90 -0.59
C GLY A 121 -8.14 15.87 -0.05
N ASP A 122 -8.22 17.05 -0.67
CA ASP A 122 -9.30 18.01 -0.40
C ASP A 122 -10.61 17.56 -1.09
N ALA A 123 -11.74 18.10 -0.62
CA ALA A 123 -13.03 17.84 -1.25
C ALA A 123 -12.98 18.22 -2.75
N ASP A 124 -13.53 17.35 -3.60
CA ASP A 124 -13.53 17.47 -5.06
C ASP A 124 -12.14 17.53 -5.74
N GLY A 125 -11.06 17.26 -4.98
CA GLY A 125 -9.69 17.15 -5.49
C GLY A 125 -9.27 15.71 -5.83
N THR A 126 -7.96 15.47 -5.81
CA THR A 126 -7.36 14.13 -5.93
C THR A 126 -6.67 13.70 -4.62
N LEU A 127 -6.32 12.42 -4.51
CA LEU A 127 -5.56 11.88 -3.40
C LEU A 127 -4.08 12.26 -3.52
N SER A 128 -3.76 13.53 -3.26
CA SER A 128 -2.42 14.09 -3.49
C SER A 128 -1.58 14.29 -2.23
N ARG A 129 -2.09 13.91 -1.05
CA ARG A 129 -1.42 14.09 0.25
C ARG A 129 -1.28 12.77 0.98
N ARG A 130 -0.34 12.70 1.93
CA ARG A 130 -0.03 11.49 2.71
C ARG A 130 -0.32 11.72 4.17
N ARG A 131 -0.86 10.74 4.86
CA ARG A 131 -0.98 10.75 6.32
C ARG A 131 -0.36 9.51 6.91
N LEU A 132 0.47 9.71 7.91
CA LEU A 132 0.99 8.68 8.79
C LEU A 132 0.02 8.44 9.94
N TRP A 133 -0.20 7.17 10.25
CA TRP A 133 -0.73 6.71 11.52
C TRP A 133 0.25 5.72 12.15
N VAL A 134 0.61 5.97 13.40
CA VAL A 134 1.32 5.00 14.25
C VAL A 134 0.31 4.50 15.27
N LEU A 135 -0.03 3.22 15.19
CA LEU A 135 -1.02 2.59 16.07
C LEU A 135 -0.34 1.59 16.99
N ASP A 136 -0.74 1.51 18.25
CA ASP A 136 -0.34 0.41 19.13
C ASP A 136 -0.73 -0.94 18.50
N ARG A 137 0.20 -1.90 18.52
CA ARG A 137 0.02 -3.19 17.84
C ARG A 137 -1.22 -3.96 18.31
N SER A 138 -1.51 -3.89 19.60
CA SER A 138 -2.49 -4.75 20.27
C SER A 138 -3.87 -4.10 20.39
N SER A 139 -3.90 -2.81 20.71
CA SER A 139 -5.12 -2.06 20.99
C SER A 139 -5.61 -1.26 19.79
N PHE A 140 -4.77 -1.09 18.76
CA PHE A 140 -5.01 -0.21 17.61
C PHE A 140 -5.19 1.27 17.99
N THR A 141 -4.82 1.65 19.21
CA THR A 141 -4.88 3.05 19.67
C THR A 141 -3.88 3.89 18.89
N VAL A 142 -4.30 5.06 18.40
CA VAL A 142 -3.39 6.01 17.74
C VAL A 142 -2.38 6.55 18.76
N LEU A 143 -1.10 6.28 18.52
CA LEU A 143 0.03 6.78 19.30
C LEU A 143 0.55 8.10 18.71
N ALA A 144 0.61 8.20 17.39
CA ALA A 144 1.00 9.40 16.66
C ALA A 144 0.32 9.48 15.29
N SER A 145 0.19 10.70 14.76
CA SER A 145 -0.23 10.93 13.39
C SER A 145 0.36 12.23 12.85
N SER A 146 0.79 12.19 11.59
CA SER A 146 1.41 13.31 10.89
C SER A 146 0.90 13.37 9.45
N SER A 147 0.81 14.55 8.86
CA SER A 147 0.29 14.76 7.50
C SER A 147 1.32 15.48 6.64
N PHE A 148 1.41 15.08 5.37
CA PHE A 148 2.40 15.51 4.40
C PHE A 148 1.75 15.83 3.06
N ASN A 149 2.40 16.69 2.28
CA ASN A 149 1.98 17.02 0.93
C ASN A 149 2.62 16.11 -0.12
#